data_AF-A0A919JIK1-F1
#
_entry.id   AF-A0A919JIK1-F1
#
_cell.length_a   1.000
_cell.length_b   1.000
_cell.length_c   1.000
_cell.angle_alpha   90.00
_cell.angle_beta   90.00
_cell.angle_gamma   90.00
#
_symmetry.space_group_name_H-M   'P 1'
#
loop_
_entity.id
_entity.type
_entity.pdbx_description
1 polymer ?
#
loop_
_entity_poly.entity_id
_entity_poly.type
_entity_poly.pdbx_seq_one_letter_code
_entity_poly.pdbx_strand_id
1 'polypeptide(L)'
;MNHAEVRKLATELLDRHGLAGWRLVFDNARTRAGVCRSDRREIGLSRHLMSLYSAEQVTETVLHEIAHAMAGPRHGHDRVWRTIARRIGCSGQRCMPADAPRVDGAWEGVCAAGHRTTAHRRPIRVRSCPGCSATFDPDALYSWTFRGRPAPMHPRYEAELARIRTPETAAPVRLGVGDRVRLTGGGRYAGLAGTIVKRGRSRYQVQTTAGMLSAAFTTVQPLTRD
;
A
#
# COMPACT_ATOMS: atom_id res chain seq x y z
N MET A 1 -21.58 -7.16 -20.94
CA MET A 1 -23.03 -7.43 -20.77
C MET A 1 -23.69 -6.29 -20.00
N ASN A 2 -24.96 -5.99 -20.24
CA ASN A 2 -25.73 -5.05 -19.41
C ASN A 2 -26.26 -5.74 -18.13
N HIS A 3 -26.73 -4.96 -17.14
CA HIS A 3 -27.15 -5.53 -15.85
C HIS A 3 -28.38 -6.44 -15.93
N ALA A 4 -29.26 -6.26 -16.92
CA ALA A 4 -30.42 -7.12 -17.10
C ALA A 4 -30.02 -8.51 -17.62
N GLU A 5 -29.08 -8.56 -18.56
CA GLU A 5 -28.49 -9.80 -19.07
C GLU A 5 -27.74 -10.55 -17.97
N VAL A 6 -26.92 -9.83 -17.19
CA VAL A 6 -26.19 -10.41 -16.05
C VAL A 6 -27.17 -10.97 -15.01
N ARG A 7 -28.26 -10.24 -14.74
CA ARG A 7 -29.31 -10.70 -13.81
C ARG A 7 -29.94 -11.99 -14.33
N LYS A 8 -30.34 -12.04 -15.60
CA LYS A 8 -30.95 -13.22 -16.20
C LYS A 8 -30.02 -14.43 -16.09
N LEU A 9 -28.78 -14.29 -16.54
CA LEU A 9 -27.76 -15.34 -16.45
C LEU A 9 -27.56 -15.84 -15.02
N ALA A 10 -27.41 -14.92 -14.06
CA ALA A 10 -27.15 -15.29 -12.68
C ALA A 10 -28.34 -15.98 -12.02
N THR A 11 -29.57 -15.55 -12.32
CA THR A 11 -30.79 -16.23 -11.86
C THR A 11 -30.88 -17.65 -12.44
N GLU A 12 -30.65 -17.83 -13.75
CA GLU A 12 -30.66 -19.15 -14.39
C GLU A 12 -29.62 -20.10 -13.78
N LEU A 13 -28.44 -19.58 -13.42
CA LEU A 13 -27.40 -20.37 -12.75
C LEU A 13 -27.77 -20.72 -11.30
N LEU A 14 -28.35 -19.79 -10.55
CA LEU A 14 -28.88 -20.06 -9.20
C LEU A 14 -29.91 -21.19 -9.22
N ASP A 15 -30.88 -21.11 -10.14
CA ASP A 15 -31.93 -22.11 -10.31
C ASP A 15 -31.35 -23.47 -10.71
N ARG A 16 -30.45 -23.48 -11.70
CA ARG A 16 -29.76 -24.70 -12.16
C ARG A 16 -29.02 -25.43 -11.05
N HIS A 17 -28.46 -24.71 -10.09
CA HIS A 17 -27.68 -25.27 -8.98
C HIS A 17 -28.49 -25.43 -7.69
N GLY A 18 -29.82 -25.32 -7.75
CA GLY A 18 -30.71 -25.63 -6.64
C GLY A 18 -30.68 -24.61 -5.49
N LEU A 19 -30.23 -23.38 -5.76
CA LEU A 19 -30.19 -22.29 -4.78
C LEU A 19 -31.52 -21.54 -4.71
N ALA A 20 -32.63 -22.29 -4.65
CA ALA A 20 -33.95 -21.72 -4.48
C ALA A 20 -34.02 -20.86 -3.20
N GLY A 21 -34.63 -19.67 -3.30
CA GLY A 21 -34.74 -18.70 -2.21
C GLY A 21 -33.48 -17.86 -1.96
N TRP A 22 -32.40 -18.04 -2.73
CA TRP A 22 -31.29 -17.10 -2.75
C TRP A 22 -31.63 -15.88 -3.59
N ARG A 23 -31.17 -14.70 -3.16
CA ARG A 23 -31.38 -13.44 -3.88
C ARG A 23 -30.12 -12.99 -4.59
N LEU A 24 -30.29 -12.46 -5.79
CA LEU A 24 -29.25 -11.73 -6.51
C LEU A 24 -29.36 -10.23 -6.26
N VAL A 25 -28.30 -9.64 -5.71
CA VAL A 25 -28.20 -8.19 -5.48
C VAL A 25 -27.03 -7.60 -6.24
N PHE A 26 -27.16 -6.34 -6.64
CA PHE A 26 -26.10 -5.59 -7.27
C PHE A 26 -25.61 -4.48 -6.33
N ASP A 27 -24.30 -4.39 -6.12
CA ASP A 27 -23.68 -3.37 -5.27
C ASP A 27 -22.71 -2.47 -6.04
N ASN A 28 -22.21 -1.43 -5.35
CA ASN A 28 -21.29 -0.43 -5.92
C ASN A 28 -19.81 -0.75 -5.62
N ALA A 29 -19.47 -2.01 -5.36
CA ALA A 29 -18.07 -2.41 -5.19
C ALA A 29 -17.30 -2.15 -6.49
N ARG A 30 -16.05 -1.71 -6.37
CA ARG A 30 -15.18 -1.39 -7.53
C ARG A 30 -13.98 -2.33 -7.65
N THR A 31 -13.65 -3.04 -6.58
CA THR A 31 -12.49 -3.94 -6.50
C THR A 31 -12.84 -5.40 -6.28
N ARG A 32 -14.11 -5.70 -5.96
CA ARG A 32 -14.60 -7.05 -5.67
C ARG A 32 -15.74 -7.35 -6.66
N ALA A 33 -15.59 -8.41 -7.45
CA ALA A 33 -16.54 -8.77 -8.49
C ALA A 33 -17.82 -9.40 -7.94
N GLY A 34 -17.69 -10.36 -7.01
CA GLY A 34 -18.79 -11.09 -6.38
C GLY A 34 -18.66 -11.17 -4.86
N VAL A 35 -19.72 -11.56 -4.16
CA VAL A 35 -19.70 -11.98 -2.75
C VAL A 35 -20.89 -12.88 -2.44
N CYS A 36 -20.64 -13.97 -1.73
CA CYS A 36 -21.65 -14.78 -1.09
C CYS A 36 -21.93 -14.29 0.34
N ARG A 37 -23.19 -14.01 0.66
CA ARG A 37 -23.69 -13.67 2.00
C ARG A 37 -24.63 -14.77 2.46
N SER A 38 -24.06 -15.83 3.03
CA SER A 38 -24.80 -17.03 3.42
C SER A 38 -25.81 -16.80 4.55
N ASP A 39 -25.54 -15.86 5.46
CA ASP A 39 -26.45 -15.41 6.52
C ASP A 39 -27.77 -14.88 5.96
N ARG A 40 -27.73 -14.19 4.81
CA ARG A 40 -28.89 -13.57 4.16
C ARG A 40 -29.40 -14.35 2.95
N ARG A 41 -28.70 -15.41 2.56
CA ARG A 41 -28.88 -16.14 1.30
C ARG A 41 -28.83 -15.19 0.10
N GLU A 42 -27.77 -14.39 0.00
CA GLU A 42 -27.59 -13.46 -1.11
C GLU A 42 -26.28 -13.68 -1.86
N ILE A 43 -26.34 -13.55 -3.19
CA ILE A 43 -25.18 -13.35 -4.04
C ILE A 43 -25.16 -11.89 -4.46
N GLY A 44 -24.09 -11.18 -4.09
CA GLY A 44 -23.85 -9.79 -4.46
C GLY A 44 -22.87 -9.67 -5.61
N LEU A 45 -23.23 -8.96 -6.67
CA LEU A 45 -22.35 -8.68 -7.81
C LEU A 45 -22.06 -7.17 -7.92
N SER A 46 -20.83 -6.82 -8.30
CA SER A 46 -20.46 -5.44 -8.59
C SER A 46 -21.12 -4.95 -9.88
N ARG A 47 -21.92 -3.88 -9.80
CA ARG A 47 -22.48 -3.22 -11.00
C ARG A 47 -21.39 -2.81 -11.99
N HIS A 48 -20.30 -2.25 -11.47
CA HIS A 48 -19.27 -1.67 -12.30
C HIS A 48 -18.43 -2.75 -13.00
N LEU A 49 -18.02 -3.80 -12.29
CA LEU A 49 -17.19 -4.86 -12.87
C LEU A 49 -17.98 -5.75 -13.83
N MET A 50 -19.25 -6.09 -13.52
CA MET A 50 -20.08 -6.89 -14.41
C MET A 50 -20.34 -6.22 -15.77
N SER A 51 -20.31 -4.89 -15.83
CA SER A 51 -20.40 -4.15 -17.10
C SER A 51 -19.11 -4.19 -17.92
N LEU A 52 -17.97 -4.42 -17.29
CA LEU A 52 -16.66 -4.50 -17.95
C LEU A 52 -16.31 -5.92 -18.39
N TYR A 53 -16.90 -6.92 -17.75
CA TYR A 53 -16.58 -8.33 -17.97
C TYR A 53 -17.27 -8.91 -19.21
N SER A 54 -16.57 -9.84 -19.85
CA SER A 54 -17.13 -10.73 -20.88
C SER A 54 -18.18 -11.66 -20.26
N ALA A 55 -18.97 -12.33 -21.11
CA ALA A 55 -19.98 -13.28 -20.62
C ALA A 55 -19.36 -14.43 -19.82
N GLU A 56 -18.19 -14.90 -20.24
CA GLU A 56 -17.42 -15.95 -19.58
C GLU A 56 -16.93 -15.48 -18.21
N GLN A 57 -16.40 -14.25 -18.12
CA GLN A 57 -15.93 -13.66 -16.87
C GLN A 57 -17.08 -13.39 -15.87
N VAL A 58 -18.25 -12.98 -16.37
CA VAL A 58 -19.47 -12.87 -15.56
C VAL A 58 -19.89 -14.25 -15.05
N THR A 59 -19.96 -15.25 -15.94
CA THR A 59 -20.32 -16.64 -15.59
C THR A 59 -19.38 -17.20 -14.53
N GLU A 60 -18.07 -17.03 -14.71
CA GLU A 60 -17.04 -17.43 -13.74
C GLU A 60 -17.26 -16.78 -12.37
N THR A 61 -17.55 -15.47 -12.35
CA THR A 61 -17.84 -14.76 -11.09
C THR A 61 -19.10 -15.31 -10.41
N VAL A 62 -20.17 -15.54 -11.15
CA VAL A 62 -21.42 -16.05 -10.59
C VAL A 62 -21.25 -17.46 -10.04
N LEU A 63 -20.65 -18.36 -10.83
CA LEU A 63 -20.39 -19.73 -10.39
C LEU A 63 -19.45 -19.79 -9.19
N HIS A 64 -18.47 -18.87 -9.10
CA HIS A 64 -17.61 -18.74 -7.93
C HIS A 64 -18.42 -18.49 -6.65
N GLU A 65 -19.36 -17.54 -6.68
CA GLU A 65 -20.20 -17.22 -5.52
C GLU A 65 -21.24 -18.30 -5.23
N ILE A 66 -21.77 -18.98 -6.25
CA ILE A 66 -22.62 -20.17 -6.11
C ILE A 66 -21.86 -21.30 -5.41
N ALA A 67 -20.60 -21.52 -5.78
CA ALA A 67 -19.76 -22.52 -5.12
C ALA A 67 -19.56 -22.21 -3.63
N HIS A 68 -19.40 -20.94 -3.25
CA HIS A 68 -19.38 -20.54 -1.83
C HIS A 68 -20.71 -20.82 -1.13
N ALA A 69 -21.83 -20.51 -1.77
CA ALA A 69 -23.16 -20.76 -1.24
C ALA A 69 -23.39 -22.26 -0.96
N MET A 70 -22.93 -23.12 -1.87
CA MET A 70 -23.03 -24.59 -1.77
C MET A 70 -22.03 -25.19 -0.77
N ALA A 71 -20.80 -24.67 -0.70
CA ALA A 71 -19.79 -25.16 0.23
C ALA A 71 -20.15 -24.80 1.69
N GLY A 72 -20.73 -23.62 1.90
CA GLY A 72 -21.10 -23.12 3.22
C GLY A 72 -20.02 -22.23 3.87
N PRO A 73 -20.40 -21.41 4.87
CA PRO A 73 -19.58 -20.29 5.35
C PRO A 73 -18.27 -20.66 6.06
N ARG A 74 -18.09 -21.93 6.44
CA ARG A 74 -16.85 -22.41 7.07
C ARG A 74 -15.75 -22.70 6.04
N HIS A 75 -16.12 -22.77 4.77
CA HIS A 75 -15.21 -23.06 3.67
C HIS A 75 -14.83 -21.75 2.96
N GLY A 76 -13.53 -21.44 2.97
CA GLY A 76 -12.95 -20.48 2.03
C GLY A 76 -12.71 -21.14 0.67
N HIS A 77 -11.66 -20.72 -0.04
CA HIS A 77 -11.23 -21.35 -1.30
C HIS A 77 -10.46 -22.68 -1.10
N ASP A 78 -10.92 -23.50 -0.16
CA ASP A 78 -10.29 -24.77 0.20
C ASP A 78 -10.59 -25.89 -0.81
N ARG A 79 -10.23 -27.14 -0.47
CA ARG A 79 -10.46 -28.30 -1.33
C ARG A 79 -11.95 -28.57 -1.54
N VAL A 80 -12.80 -28.39 -0.53
CA VAL A 80 -14.24 -28.63 -0.63
C VAL A 80 -14.87 -27.63 -1.60
N TRP A 81 -14.58 -26.34 -1.40
CA TRP A 81 -15.04 -25.30 -2.32
C TRP A 81 -14.54 -25.53 -3.74
N ARG A 82 -13.24 -25.84 -3.92
CA ARG A 82 -12.66 -26.03 -5.26
C ARG A 82 -13.26 -27.23 -5.98
N THR A 83 -13.56 -28.31 -5.27
CA THR A 83 -14.25 -29.48 -5.83
C THR A 83 -15.65 -29.10 -6.30
N ILE A 84 -16.41 -28.35 -5.51
CA ILE A 84 -17.73 -27.86 -5.88
C ILE A 84 -17.65 -26.92 -7.08
N ALA A 85 -16.76 -25.92 -7.03
CA ALA A 85 -16.55 -24.93 -8.09
C ALA A 85 -16.32 -25.60 -9.45
N ARG A 86 -15.38 -26.56 -9.51
CA ARG A 86 -15.11 -27.30 -10.75
C ARG A 86 -16.28 -28.16 -11.20
N ARG A 87 -17.00 -28.78 -10.27
CA ARG A 87 -18.18 -29.60 -10.59
C ARG A 87 -19.29 -28.79 -11.24
N ILE A 88 -19.45 -27.52 -10.87
CA ILE A 88 -20.48 -26.63 -11.43
C ILE A 88 -19.99 -25.80 -12.62
N GLY A 89 -18.76 -26.04 -13.09
CA GLY A 89 -18.20 -25.38 -14.28
C GLY A 89 -17.39 -24.10 -14.02
N CYS A 90 -17.13 -23.74 -12.75
CA CYS A 90 -16.16 -22.68 -12.41
C CYS A 90 -14.74 -23.23 -12.52
N SER A 91 -13.77 -22.39 -12.91
CA SER A 91 -12.36 -22.80 -13.01
C SER A 91 -11.76 -23.28 -11.68
N GLY A 92 -12.33 -22.85 -10.55
CA GLY A 92 -11.80 -23.04 -9.21
C GLY A 92 -10.62 -22.12 -8.89
N GLN A 93 -10.38 -21.09 -9.71
CA GLN A 93 -9.44 -20.01 -9.42
C GLN A 93 -10.02 -19.07 -8.37
N ARG A 94 -9.15 -18.61 -7.46
CA ARG A 94 -9.54 -17.69 -6.39
C ARG A 94 -9.74 -16.27 -6.88
N CYS A 95 -8.95 -15.85 -7.86
CA CYS A 95 -8.91 -14.49 -8.36
C CYS A 95 -9.13 -14.50 -9.86
N MET A 96 -9.77 -13.44 -10.35
CA MET A 96 -9.75 -13.12 -11.78
C MET A 96 -8.30 -12.95 -12.26
N PRO A 97 -8.03 -13.22 -13.55
CA PRO A 97 -6.74 -12.93 -14.18
C PRO A 97 -6.25 -11.50 -13.88
N ALA A 98 -4.95 -11.31 -13.80
CA ALA A 98 -4.36 -10.02 -13.41
C ALA A 98 -4.74 -8.88 -14.38
N ASP A 99 -4.86 -9.23 -15.65
CA ASP A 99 -5.25 -8.42 -16.82
C ASP A 99 -6.76 -8.26 -16.99
N ALA A 100 -7.59 -8.91 -16.15
CA ALA A 100 -9.03 -8.70 -16.21
C ALA A 100 -9.37 -7.21 -16.02
N PRO A 101 -10.38 -6.69 -16.74
CA PRO A 101 -10.76 -5.28 -16.65
C PRO A 101 -11.00 -4.82 -15.20
N ARG A 102 -10.53 -3.62 -14.87
CA ARG A 102 -10.67 -3.02 -13.54
C ARG A 102 -11.41 -1.69 -13.64
N VAL A 103 -12.08 -1.33 -12.57
CA VAL A 103 -12.62 0.02 -12.42
C VAL A 103 -11.51 0.91 -11.91
N ASP A 104 -11.23 1.99 -12.62
CA ASP A 104 -10.23 2.93 -12.17
C ASP A 104 -10.62 3.66 -10.88
N GLY A 105 -9.59 3.95 -10.10
CA GLY A 105 -9.68 4.82 -8.94
C GLY A 105 -9.86 6.28 -9.32
N ALA A 106 -10.48 7.07 -8.43
CA ALA A 106 -10.58 8.51 -8.61
C ALA A 106 -9.24 9.23 -8.41
N TRP A 107 -8.27 8.59 -7.76
CA TRP A 107 -6.90 9.08 -7.67
C TRP A 107 -6.07 8.46 -8.77
N GLU A 108 -5.39 9.29 -9.55
CA GLU A 108 -4.53 8.87 -10.66
C GLU A 108 -3.09 9.25 -10.34
N GLY A 109 -2.18 8.29 -10.47
CA GLY A 109 -0.75 8.46 -10.25
C GLY A 109 0.00 8.31 -11.58
N VAL A 110 0.91 9.24 -11.88
CA VAL A 110 1.78 9.19 -13.06
C VAL A 110 3.23 9.38 -12.61
N CYS A 111 4.13 8.49 -13.02
CA CYS A 111 5.57 8.64 -12.75
C CYS A 111 6.24 9.50 -13.84
N ALA A 112 7.49 9.91 -13.62
CA ALA A 112 8.23 10.74 -14.58
C ALA A 112 8.34 10.10 -16.00
N ALA A 113 8.40 8.76 -16.08
CA ALA A 113 8.41 8.03 -17.35
C ALA A 113 7.03 7.90 -18.03
N GLY A 114 5.96 8.45 -17.46
CA GLY A 114 4.60 8.41 -18.02
C GLY A 114 3.76 7.18 -17.68
N HIS A 115 4.29 6.19 -16.95
CA HIS A 115 3.49 5.04 -16.49
C HIS A 115 2.38 5.49 -15.54
N ARG A 116 1.16 4.95 -15.76
CA ARG A 116 -0.05 5.31 -15.04
C ARG A 116 -0.44 4.23 -14.01
N THR A 117 -0.97 4.67 -12.88
CA THR A 117 -1.64 3.83 -11.86
C THR A 117 -2.87 4.55 -11.31
N THR A 118 -3.78 3.82 -10.65
CA THR A 118 -4.95 4.43 -10.00
C THR A 118 -5.19 3.88 -8.59
N ALA A 119 -5.89 4.67 -7.77
CA ALA A 119 -6.31 4.30 -6.42
C ALA A 119 -7.72 4.82 -6.11
N HIS A 120 -8.57 3.97 -5.52
CA HIS A 120 -9.94 4.40 -5.16
C HIS A 120 -9.98 5.36 -3.97
N ARG A 121 -8.93 5.38 -3.15
CA ARG A 121 -8.78 6.25 -1.98
C ARG A 121 -7.49 7.05 -2.10
N ARG A 122 -7.47 8.20 -1.42
CA ARG A 122 -6.29 9.05 -1.31
C ARG A 122 -5.10 8.23 -0.81
N PRO A 123 -3.98 8.19 -1.55
CA PRO A 123 -2.77 7.53 -1.09
C PRO A 123 -2.30 8.13 0.23
N ILE A 124 -2.01 7.25 1.18
CA ILE A 124 -1.47 7.62 2.50
C ILE A 124 0.03 7.34 2.64
N ARG A 125 0.60 6.59 1.68
CA ARG A 125 2.01 6.22 1.61
C ARG A 125 2.56 6.54 0.23
N VAL A 126 3.83 6.93 0.17
CA VAL A 126 4.55 7.18 -1.08
C VAL A 126 4.74 5.86 -1.83
N ARG A 127 4.58 5.89 -3.15
CA ARG A 127 4.71 4.71 -4.03
C ARG A 127 5.60 5.07 -5.22
N SER A 128 6.48 4.14 -5.58
CA SER A 128 7.27 4.19 -6.82
C SER A 128 6.69 3.26 -7.88
N CYS A 129 7.05 3.50 -9.14
CA CYS A 129 6.55 2.76 -10.28
C CYS A 129 7.27 1.41 -10.46
N PRO A 130 6.56 0.26 -10.36
CA PRO A 130 7.16 -1.06 -10.58
C PRO A 130 7.59 -1.30 -12.03
N GLY A 131 7.03 -0.54 -12.99
CA GLY A 131 7.44 -0.58 -14.39
C GLY A 131 8.75 0.16 -14.66
N CYS A 132 9.16 1.08 -13.80
CA CYS A 132 10.46 1.74 -13.88
C CYS A 132 11.54 0.98 -13.10
N SER A 133 11.19 0.42 -11.94
CA SER A 133 12.10 -0.36 -11.10
C SER A 133 11.34 -1.44 -10.33
N ALA A 134 11.89 -2.65 -10.28
CA ALA A 134 11.28 -3.75 -9.54
C ALA A 134 11.31 -3.54 -8.01
N THR A 135 12.17 -2.64 -7.52
CA THR A 135 12.27 -2.24 -6.12
C THR A 135 11.78 -0.81 -5.92
N PHE A 136 11.66 -0.39 -4.65
CA PHE A 136 11.33 1.01 -4.38
C PHE A 136 12.44 1.93 -4.92
N ASP A 137 12.04 2.97 -5.65
CA ASP A 137 12.95 3.89 -6.31
C ASP A 137 12.42 5.34 -6.14
N PRO A 138 13.17 6.20 -5.41
CA PRO A 138 12.85 7.63 -5.23
C PRO A 138 12.75 8.46 -6.52
N ASP A 139 13.37 8.02 -7.61
CA ASP A 139 13.33 8.72 -8.89
C ASP A 139 12.12 8.30 -9.74
N ALA A 140 11.48 7.18 -9.37
CA ALA A 140 10.30 6.63 -10.04
C ALA A 140 8.98 6.89 -9.29
N LEU A 141 8.91 7.93 -8.44
CA LEU A 141 7.72 8.21 -7.64
C LEU A 141 6.51 8.63 -8.49
N TYR A 142 5.32 8.19 -8.07
CA TYR A 142 4.07 8.66 -8.65
C TYR A 142 3.70 10.06 -8.13
N SER A 143 3.35 10.94 -9.07
CA SER A 143 2.65 12.20 -8.79
C SER A 143 1.15 11.98 -8.92
N TRP A 144 0.37 12.41 -7.93
CA TRP A 144 -1.05 12.08 -7.82
C TRP A 144 -1.97 13.26 -8.12
N THR A 145 -3.06 12.98 -8.82
CA THR A 145 -4.21 13.87 -8.99
C THR A 145 -5.49 13.20 -8.46
N PHE A 146 -6.49 13.99 -8.09
CA PHE A 146 -7.84 13.50 -7.78
C PHE A 146 -8.79 14.00 -8.86
N ARG A 147 -9.39 13.06 -9.61
CA ARG A 147 -10.29 13.35 -10.74
C ARG A 147 -9.66 14.33 -11.74
N GLY A 148 -8.39 14.11 -12.07
CA GLY A 148 -7.62 14.91 -13.03
C GLY A 148 -7.18 16.29 -12.51
N ARG A 149 -7.38 16.60 -11.23
CA ARG A 149 -6.96 17.88 -10.63
C ARG A 149 -5.94 17.66 -9.52
N PRO A 150 -4.96 18.55 -9.35
CA PRO A 150 -4.14 18.56 -8.14
C PRO A 150 -5.03 18.58 -6.90
N ALA A 151 -4.69 17.75 -5.92
CA ALA A 151 -5.37 17.72 -4.64
C ALA A 151 -4.32 17.59 -3.53
N PRO A 152 -4.56 18.18 -2.35
CA PRO A 152 -3.63 18.03 -1.23
C PRO A 152 -3.36 16.55 -0.97
N MET A 153 -2.16 16.19 -0.48
CA MET A 153 -1.82 14.81 -0.11
C MET A 153 -1.97 14.57 1.39
N HIS A 154 -2.16 13.32 1.79
CA HIS A 154 -2.38 13.00 3.20
C HIS A 154 -1.13 13.41 4.02
N PRO A 155 -1.24 13.96 5.25
CA PRO A 155 -0.07 14.41 6.00
C PRO A 155 1.02 13.34 6.19
N ARG A 156 0.61 12.08 6.37
CA ARG A 156 1.57 10.94 6.40
C ARG A 156 2.31 10.71 5.08
N TYR A 157 1.63 10.92 3.94
CA TYR A 157 2.25 10.83 2.62
C TYR A 157 3.28 11.94 2.45
N GLU A 158 2.91 13.18 2.80
CA GLU A 158 3.80 14.35 2.69
C GLU A 158 5.03 14.19 3.60
N ALA A 159 4.85 13.75 4.84
CA ALA A 159 5.96 13.49 5.76
C ALA A 159 6.88 12.36 5.27
N GLU A 160 6.34 11.32 4.63
CA GLU A 160 7.14 10.26 4.03
C GLU A 160 7.88 10.75 2.78
N LEU A 161 7.23 11.54 1.92
CA LEU A 161 7.85 12.12 0.73
C LEU A 161 8.98 13.07 1.10
N ALA A 162 8.80 13.89 2.13
CA ALA A 162 9.84 14.75 2.67
C ALA A 162 11.05 13.95 3.15
N ARG A 163 10.84 12.84 3.86
CA ARG A 163 11.95 11.94 4.28
C ARG A 163 12.68 11.31 3.10
N ILE A 164 11.96 10.93 2.04
CA ILE A 164 12.56 10.32 0.84
C ILE A 164 13.36 11.34 0.03
N ARG A 165 12.86 12.58 -0.08
CA ARG A 165 13.49 13.64 -0.88
C ARG A 165 14.60 14.39 -0.17
N THR A 166 14.62 14.35 1.16
CA THR A 166 15.76 14.87 1.91
C THR A 166 16.87 13.85 1.72
N PRO A 167 17.98 14.17 1.05
CA PRO A 167 19.16 13.32 1.11
C PRO A 167 19.43 13.06 2.58
N GLU A 168 19.84 11.84 2.97
CA GLU A 168 20.43 11.65 4.29
C GLU A 168 21.44 12.79 4.49
N THR A 169 21.06 13.79 5.27
CA THR A 169 22.01 14.73 5.83
C THR A 169 22.89 13.82 6.63
N ALA A 170 24.10 13.60 6.11
CA ALA A 170 25.06 12.59 6.55
C ALA A 170 24.79 12.21 8.01
N ALA A 171 24.40 10.95 8.26
CA ALA A 171 24.14 10.46 9.59
C ALA A 171 25.20 11.06 10.53
N PRO A 172 24.81 11.79 11.60
CA PRO A 172 25.76 12.56 12.39
C PRO A 172 26.91 11.63 12.74
N VAL A 173 28.12 11.99 12.28
CA VAL A 173 29.34 11.20 12.50
C VAL A 173 29.31 10.77 13.95
N ARG A 174 29.22 9.46 14.20
CA ARG A 174 29.09 8.94 15.56
C ARG A 174 30.44 9.09 16.23
N LEU A 175 30.66 10.26 16.84
CA LEU A 175 31.88 10.56 17.56
C LEU A 175 32.03 9.60 18.77
N GLY A 176 33.17 8.94 18.84
CA GLY A 176 33.56 7.98 19.86
C GLY A 176 34.55 8.55 20.88
N VAL A 177 34.86 7.77 21.90
CA VAL A 177 35.98 8.07 22.81
C VAL A 177 37.27 8.03 22.01
N GLY A 178 38.11 9.05 22.16
CA GLY A 178 39.34 9.24 21.39
C GLY A 178 39.22 10.28 20.26
N ASP A 179 38.01 10.62 19.82
CA ASP A 179 37.83 11.56 18.73
C ASP A 179 38.15 13.00 19.14
N ARG A 180 38.86 13.70 18.26
CA ARG A 180 39.14 15.13 18.38
C ARG A 180 37.93 15.93 17.91
N VAL A 181 37.51 16.87 18.74
CA VAL A 181 36.27 17.61 18.54
C VAL A 181 36.42 19.09 18.89
N ARG A 182 35.55 19.91 18.31
CA ARG A 182 35.37 21.31 18.65
C ARG A 182 34.00 21.51 19.29
N LEU A 183 33.96 22.24 20.40
CA LEU A 183 32.71 22.61 21.07
C LEU A 183 32.06 23.78 20.32
N THR A 184 30.80 23.63 19.93
CA THR A 184 30.04 24.64 19.14
C THR A 184 28.84 25.21 19.89
N GLY A 185 28.65 24.84 21.16
CA GLY A 185 27.58 25.39 21.99
C GLY A 185 27.84 26.86 22.32
N GLY A 186 26.77 27.65 22.45
CA GLY A 186 26.86 29.04 22.92
C GLY A 186 27.38 29.11 24.36
N GLY A 187 28.37 29.98 24.62
CA GLY A 187 28.93 30.21 25.95
C GLY A 187 30.46 30.33 25.95
N ARG A 188 31.05 30.44 27.15
CA ARG A 188 32.48 30.72 27.36
C ARG A 188 33.47 29.67 26.83
N TYR A 189 32.96 28.52 26.38
CA TYR A 189 33.76 27.40 25.88
C TYR A 189 33.52 27.12 24.38
N ALA A 190 32.78 27.99 23.70
CA ALA A 190 32.58 27.92 22.26
C ALA A 190 33.92 28.00 21.53
N GLY A 191 34.11 27.15 20.51
CA GLY A 191 35.33 27.08 19.71
C GLY A 191 36.47 26.27 20.35
N LEU A 192 36.36 25.90 21.62
CA LEU A 192 37.40 25.14 22.32
C LEU A 192 37.52 23.73 21.73
N ALA A 193 38.75 23.30 21.45
CA ALA A 193 39.05 21.96 20.97
C ALA A 193 39.38 21.02 22.12
N GLY A 194 39.04 19.75 21.96
CA GLY A 194 39.36 18.71 22.93
C GLY A 194 39.22 17.31 22.37
N THR A 195 39.36 16.32 23.24
CA THR A 195 39.21 14.90 22.91
C THR A 195 38.09 14.31 23.74
N ILE A 196 37.20 13.54 23.12
CA ILE A 196 36.16 12.83 23.87
C ILE A 196 36.82 11.74 24.72
N VAL A 197 36.62 11.80 26.03
CA VAL A 197 37.11 10.78 26.96
C VAL A 197 36.01 9.85 27.44
N LYS A 198 34.74 10.29 27.37
CA LYS A 198 33.59 9.48 27.73
C LYS A 198 32.36 9.90 26.94
N ARG A 199 31.55 8.91 26.56
CA ARG A 199 30.24 9.11 25.96
C ARG A 199 29.16 8.65 26.95
N GLY A 200 28.30 9.58 27.36
CA GLY A 200 27.11 9.29 28.14
C GLY A 200 25.90 8.99 27.25
N ARG A 201 24.70 8.96 27.84
CA ARG A 201 23.45 8.71 27.10
C ARG A 201 23.02 9.90 26.21
N SER A 202 23.39 11.13 26.58
CA SER A 202 22.99 12.36 25.88
C SER A 202 24.09 13.41 25.73
N ARG A 203 25.31 13.13 26.24
CA ARG A 203 26.43 14.09 26.31
C ARG A 203 27.78 13.42 26.16
N TYR A 204 28.77 14.16 25.69
CA TYR A 204 30.19 13.81 25.74
C TYR A 204 30.86 14.45 26.95
N GLN A 205 31.83 13.75 27.54
CA GLN A 205 32.86 14.36 28.36
C GLN A 205 34.08 14.58 27.47
N VAL A 206 34.50 15.83 27.36
CA VAL A 206 35.56 16.27 26.47
C VAL A 206 36.69 16.83 27.33
N GLN A 207 37.88 16.23 27.24
CA GLN A 207 39.07 16.78 27.85
C GLN A 207 39.57 17.93 26.97
N THR A 208 39.63 19.12 27.54
CA THR A 208 40.07 20.36 26.87
C THR A 208 41.21 21.01 27.64
N THR A 209 41.78 22.09 27.10
CA THR A 209 42.79 22.91 27.81
C THR A 209 42.23 23.62 29.04
N ALA A 210 40.91 23.88 29.06
CA ALA A 210 40.21 24.46 30.21
C ALA A 210 39.78 23.41 31.25
N GLY A 211 40.17 22.14 31.06
CA GLY A 211 39.76 21.01 31.90
C GLY A 211 38.69 20.13 31.25
N MET A 212 38.05 19.29 32.08
CA MET A 212 37.00 18.37 31.65
C MET A 212 35.66 19.08 31.47
N LEU A 213 35.06 19.01 30.28
CA LEU A 213 33.80 19.68 29.97
C LEU A 213 32.73 18.69 29.50
N SER A 214 31.49 18.92 29.92
CA SER A 214 30.30 18.15 29.52
C SER A 214 29.53 18.89 28.42
N ALA A 215 29.49 18.32 27.22
CA ALA A 215 28.86 18.93 26.05
C ALA A 215 27.73 18.07 25.49
N ALA A 216 26.62 18.70 25.05
CA ALA A 216 25.53 17.98 24.39
C ALA A 216 26.00 17.45 23.03
N PHE A 217 25.43 16.33 22.56
CA PHE A 217 25.81 15.77 21.26
C PHE A 217 25.61 16.74 20.09
N THR A 218 24.63 17.64 20.19
CA THR A 218 24.33 18.65 19.18
C THR A 218 25.31 19.83 19.16
N THR A 219 26.16 19.96 20.18
CA THR A 219 27.09 21.10 20.35
C THR A 219 28.56 20.67 20.21
N VAL A 220 28.82 19.56 19.53
CA VAL A 220 30.15 18.99 19.34
C VAL A 220 30.31 18.60 17.88
N GLN A 221 31.36 19.08 17.24
CA GLN A 221 31.69 18.77 15.84
C GLN A 221 33.05 18.08 15.74
N PRO A 222 33.26 17.16 14.78
CA PRO A 222 34.57 16.58 14.53
C PRO A 222 35.59 17.68 14.19
N LEU A 223 36.79 17.58 14.75
CA LEU A 223 37.92 18.40 14.35
C LEU A 223 38.74 17.60 13.34
N THR A 224 38.45 17.80 12.04
CA THR A 224 39.27 17.21 10.97
C THR A 224 40.69 17.77 11.05
N ARG A 225 41.69 16.90 10.87
CA ARG A 225 43.07 17.35 10.65
C ARG A 225 43.17 17.84 9.21
N ASP A 226 43.70 19.03 9.03
CA ASP A 226 44.27 19.44 7.73
C ASP A 226 45.50 18.58 7.41
#